data_AF-A0A6G3XVL4-F1
#
_entry.id   AF-A0A6G3XVL4-F1
#
_cell.length_a   1.000
_cell.length_b   1.000
_cell.length_c   1.000
_cell.angle_alpha   90.00
_cell.angle_beta   90.00
_cell.angle_gamma   90.00
#
_symmetry.space_group_name_H-M   'P 1'
#
loop_
_entity.id
_entity.type
_entity.pdbx_description
1 polymer ?
#
loop_
_entity_poly.entity_id
_entity_poly.type
_entity_poly.pdbx_seq_one_letter_code
_entity_poly.pdbx_strand_id
1 'polypeptide(L)'
;WYLEHPEASHEELLDALIERIKGPDFPTGALVVGRKGIEEAYRTGRGSITMRAVVAVEEIQGRQCLVVTELPYQTNPDNLAQKIADLVKDGKVGGIADVRDETSSRTGQRLVVVLKRDAVAKVVLNNLYKHTDLQTNFGANMLALVDGVPRTLSIDAFIRHWVTHQIEV
;
A
#
# COMPACT_ATOMS: atom_id res chain seq x y z
N TRP A 1 -26.35 6.09 -5.54
CA TRP A 1 -26.31 7.20 -4.56
C TRP A 1 -26.27 8.57 -5.20
N TYR A 2 -25.16 9.04 -5.79
CA TYR A 2 -25.13 10.41 -6.35
C TYR A 2 -26.19 10.63 -7.46
N LEU A 3 -26.36 9.65 -8.36
CA LEU A 3 -27.44 9.67 -9.36
C LEU A 3 -28.86 9.73 -8.77
N GLU A 4 -29.05 9.22 -7.56
CA GLU A 4 -30.34 9.26 -6.85
C GLU A 4 -30.52 10.56 -6.05
N HIS A 5 -29.42 11.29 -5.82
CA HIS A 5 -29.37 12.53 -5.03
C HIS A 5 -28.58 13.60 -5.82
N PRO A 6 -29.03 14.00 -7.02
CA PRO A 6 -28.26 14.91 -7.89
C PRO A 6 -28.06 16.30 -7.28
N GLU A 7 -28.99 16.74 -6.45
CA GLU A 7 -28.95 18.04 -5.75
C GLU A 7 -28.12 18.02 -4.45
N ALA A 8 -27.51 16.88 -4.11
CA ALA A 8 -26.68 16.78 -2.90
C ALA A 8 -25.53 17.80 -2.95
N SER A 9 -25.32 18.48 -1.83
CA SER A 9 -24.21 19.41 -1.65
C SER A 9 -22.85 18.70 -1.74
N HIS A 10 -21.78 19.48 -1.91
CA HIS A 10 -20.41 18.96 -1.92
C HIS A 10 -20.10 18.12 -0.67
N GLU A 11 -20.52 18.61 0.50
CA GLU A 11 -20.29 17.97 1.79
C GLU A 11 -21.08 16.65 1.92
N GLU A 12 -22.38 16.65 1.58
CA GLU A 12 -23.21 15.44 1.64
C GLU A 12 -22.69 14.35 0.70
N LEU A 13 -22.29 14.72 -0.52
CA LEU A 13 -21.71 13.76 -1.46
C LEU A 13 -20.38 13.22 -0.96
N LEU A 14 -19.51 14.09 -0.44
CA LEU A 14 -18.21 13.68 0.09
C LEU A 14 -18.35 12.67 1.23
N ASP A 15 -19.21 12.94 2.21
CA ASP A 15 -19.44 12.03 3.32
C ASP A 15 -20.08 10.71 2.85
N ALA A 16 -21.05 10.78 1.94
CA ALA A 16 -21.63 9.58 1.32
C ALA A 16 -20.56 8.74 0.57
N LEU A 17 -19.60 9.38 -0.09
CA LEU A 17 -18.52 8.68 -0.78
C LEU A 17 -17.52 8.06 0.18
N ILE A 18 -17.15 8.74 1.27
CA ILE A 18 -16.24 8.18 2.29
C ILE A 18 -16.84 6.92 2.94
N GLU A 19 -18.15 6.87 3.12
CA GLU A 19 -18.84 5.67 3.59
C GLU A 19 -18.78 4.51 2.60
N ARG A 20 -18.76 4.80 1.30
CA ARG A 20 -18.89 3.78 0.23
C ARG A 20 -17.54 3.31 -0.29
N ILE A 21 -16.62 4.25 -0.51
CA ILE A 21 -15.29 4.02 -1.05
C ILE A 21 -14.32 3.89 0.12
N LYS A 22 -13.99 2.66 0.50
CA LYS A 22 -13.25 2.41 1.75
C LYS A 22 -11.78 2.84 1.70
N GLY A 23 -11.20 2.90 0.50
CA GLY A 23 -9.80 3.19 0.27
C GLY A 23 -9.38 2.75 -1.13
N PRO A 24 -8.10 2.96 -1.50
CA PRO A 24 -7.54 2.37 -2.71
C PRO A 24 -7.58 0.85 -2.67
N ASP A 25 -7.80 0.25 -3.83
CA ASP A 25 -7.69 -1.19 -4.07
C ASP A 25 -6.49 -1.43 -4.99
N PHE A 26 -5.38 -1.87 -4.43
CA PHE A 26 -4.15 -2.05 -5.18
C PHE A 26 -4.09 -3.45 -5.81
N PRO A 27 -3.66 -3.58 -7.07
CA PRO A 27 -3.63 -4.88 -7.76
C PRO A 27 -2.62 -5.86 -7.15
N THR A 28 -1.71 -5.38 -6.31
CA THR A 28 -0.69 -6.18 -5.61
C THR A 28 -1.17 -6.73 -4.27
N GLY A 29 -2.43 -6.47 -3.89
CA GLY A 29 -2.95 -6.75 -2.56
C GLY A 29 -2.31 -5.85 -1.51
N ALA A 30 -1.69 -6.48 -0.52
CA ALA A 30 -1.09 -5.86 0.65
C ALA A 30 -2.12 -5.16 1.55
N LEU A 31 -1.63 -4.54 2.62
CA LEU A 31 -2.44 -3.91 3.64
C LEU A 31 -2.31 -2.39 3.58
N VAL A 32 -3.42 -1.69 3.79
CA VAL A 32 -3.40 -0.27 4.14
C VAL A 32 -3.48 -0.14 5.66
N VAL A 33 -2.57 0.65 6.25
CA VAL A 33 -2.48 0.83 7.70
C VAL A 33 -3.10 2.16 8.10
N GLY A 34 -4.29 2.09 8.70
CA GLY A 34 -5.07 3.25 9.14
C GLY A 34 -5.88 3.91 8.03
N ARG A 35 -6.75 4.84 8.41
CA ARG A 35 -7.70 5.51 7.48
C ARG A 35 -7.42 6.99 7.26
N LYS A 36 -6.66 7.62 8.15
CA LYS A 36 -6.38 9.06 8.13
C LYS A 36 -5.86 9.55 6.77
N GLY A 37 -4.87 8.85 6.21
CA GLY A 37 -4.30 9.23 4.91
C GLY A 37 -5.27 9.08 3.73
N ILE A 38 -6.20 8.12 3.81
CA ILE A 38 -7.26 7.94 2.81
C ILE A 38 -8.25 9.11 2.91
N GLU A 39 -8.69 9.44 4.12
CA GLU A 39 -9.65 10.52 4.34
C GLU A 39 -9.07 11.88 3.95
N GLU A 40 -7.80 12.16 4.29
CA GLU A 40 -7.10 13.37 3.83
C GLU A 40 -7.05 13.44 2.30
N ALA A 41 -6.70 12.33 1.63
CA ALA A 41 -6.69 12.26 0.18
C ALA A 41 -8.07 12.54 -0.42
N TYR A 42 -9.13 11.95 0.14
CA TYR A 42 -10.49 12.13 -0.37
C TYR A 42 -11.04 13.53 -0.14
N ARG A 43 -10.73 14.16 0.99
CA ARG A 43 -11.23 15.50 1.31
C ARG A 43 -10.44 16.61 0.62
N THR A 44 -9.14 16.44 0.40
CA THR A 44 -8.25 17.52 -0.06
C THR A 44 -7.58 17.27 -1.42
N GLY A 45 -7.70 16.05 -1.93
CA GLY A 45 -6.93 15.56 -3.07
C GLY A 45 -5.48 15.20 -2.75
N ARG A 46 -5.02 15.34 -1.49
CA ARG A 46 -3.67 14.97 -1.06
C ARG A 46 -3.69 14.16 0.23
N GLY A 47 -2.90 13.09 0.30
CA GLY A 47 -2.79 12.28 1.51
C GLY A 47 -1.66 11.27 1.45
N SER A 48 -1.14 10.87 2.60
CA SER A 48 -0.11 9.84 2.71
C SER A 48 -0.72 8.54 3.20
N ILE A 49 -0.86 7.56 2.31
CA ILE A 49 -1.50 6.27 2.61
C ILE A 49 -0.41 5.24 2.90
N THR A 50 -0.29 4.81 4.15
CA THR A 50 0.69 3.80 4.55
C THR A 50 0.27 2.43 4.04
N MET A 51 1.11 1.83 3.20
CA MET A 51 0.97 0.47 2.70
C MET A 51 1.94 -0.46 3.41
N ARG A 52 1.55 -1.71 3.66
CA ARG A 52 2.36 -2.70 4.35
C ARG A 52 2.19 -4.08 3.72
N ALA A 53 3.31 -4.77 3.51
CA ALA A 53 3.36 -6.14 3.03
C ALA A 53 2.61 -7.11 3.95
N VAL A 54 2.10 -8.21 3.39
CA VAL A 54 1.58 -9.34 4.17
C VAL A 54 2.74 -10.27 4.47
N VAL A 55 3.02 -10.48 5.76
CA VAL A 55 4.14 -11.28 6.23
C VAL A 55 3.68 -12.29 7.27
N ALA A 56 3.97 -13.57 7.03
CA ALA A 56 3.77 -14.66 7.98
C ALA A 56 5.10 -15.04 8.64
N VAL A 57 5.03 -15.52 9.88
CA VAL A 57 6.18 -16.16 10.54
C VAL A 57 6.00 -17.67 10.39
N GLU A 58 6.89 -18.31 9.65
CA GLU A 58 6.88 -19.76 9.40
C GLU A 58 8.14 -20.40 9.99
N GLU A 59 8.07 -21.69 10.32
CA GLU A 59 9.25 -22.50 10.64
C GLU A 59 9.58 -23.41 9.45
N ILE A 60 10.74 -23.18 8.83
CA ILE A 60 11.20 -23.92 7.66
C ILE A 60 12.52 -24.60 8.02
N GLN A 61 12.55 -25.93 7.95
CA GLN A 61 13.74 -26.73 8.27
C GLN A 61 14.36 -26.42 9.65
N GLY A 62 13.51 -26.21 10.67
CA GLY A 62 13.96 -25.89 12.04
C GLY A 62 14.49 -24.47 12.22
N ARG A 63 14.18 -23.55 11.29
CA ARG A 63 14.51 -22.13 11.37
C ARG A 63 13.27 -21.26 11.21
N GLN A 64 13.14 -20.25 12.06
CA GLN A 64 12.13 -19.22 11.86
C GLN A 64 12.45 -18.40 10.61
N CYS A 65 11.42 -18.15 9.81
CA CYS A 65 11.48 -17.39 8.59
C CYS A 65 10.34 -16.37 8.57
N LEU A 66 10.60 -15.20 7.99
CA LEU A 66 9.55 -14.26 7.59
C LEU A 66 9.23 -14.55 6.13
N VAL A 67 7.97 -14.89 5.85
CA VAL A 67 7.50 -15.22 4.52
C VAL A 67 6.57 -14.11 4.05
N VAL A 68 7.00 -13.40 3.02
CA VAL A 68 6.26 -12.28 2.44
C VAL A 68 5.47 -12.78 1.23
N THR A 69 4.15 -12.62 1.28
CA THR A 69 3.23 -13.14 0.25
C THR A 69 2.59 -12.04 -0.59
N GLU A 70 2.56 -10.81 -0.09
CA GLU A 70 2.02 -9.64 -0.80
C GLU A 70 2.90 -8.42 -0.52
N LEU A 71 3.11 -7.59 -1.54
CA LEU A 71 3.97 -6.40 -1.47
C LEU A 71 3.17 -5.13 -1.70
N PRO A 72 3.57 -4.00 -1.07
CA PRO A 72 2.99 -2.70 -1.37
C PRO A 72 3.02 -2.38 -2.87
N TYR A 73 2.05 -1.57 -3.31
CA TYR A 73 1.95 -1.19 -4.71
C TYR A 73 3.23 -0.52 -5.21
N GLN A 74 3.65 -0.87 -6.43
CA GLN A 74 4.88 -0.42 -7.08
C GLN A 74 6.20 -0.86 -6.42
N THR A 75 6.17 -1.73 -5.41
CA THR A 75 7.38 -2.34 -4.86
C THR A 75 7.90 -3.44 -5.80
N ASN A 76 9.17 -3.34 -6.19
CA ASN A 76 9.85 -4.38 -6.96
C ASN A 76 10.52 -5.40 -5.99
N PRO A 77 10.25 -6.71 -6.14
CA PRO A 77 10.76 -7.74 -5.22
C PRO A 77 12.29 -7.90 -5.27
N ASP A 78 12.92 -7.82 -6.44
CA ASP A 78 14.37 -7.94 -6.59
C ASP A 78 15.09 -6.79 -5.88
N ASN A 79 14.61 -5.56 -6.09
CA ASN A 79 15.14 -4.37 -5.42
C ASN A 79 14.96 -4.46 -3.90
N LEU A 80 13.81 -4.99 -3.44
CA LEU A 80 13.56 -5.19 -2.03
C LEU A 80 14.53 -6.23 -1.43
N ALA A 81 14.73 -7.37 -2.10
CA ALA A 81 15.66 -8.40 -1.65
C ALA A 81 17.11 -7.87 -1.58
N GLN A 82 17.55 -7.13 -2.60
CA GLN A 82 18.86 -6.49 -2.62
C GLN A 82 19.02 -5.46 -1.48
N LYS A 83 18.00 -4.62 -1.26
CA LYS A 83 17.98 -3.64 -0.16
C LYS A 83 18.06 -4.32 1.20
N ILE A 84 17.39 -5.45 1.40
CA ILE A 84 17.53 -6.24 2.64
C ILE A 84 18.96 -6.76 2.79
N ALA A 85 19.55 -7.33 1.74
CA ALA A 85 20.93 -7.83 1.77
C ALA A 85 21.94 -6.72 2.13
N ASP A 86 21.78 -5.53 1.55
CA ASP A 86 22.62 -4.37 1.82
C ASP A 86 22.48 -3.89 3.27
N LEU A 87 21.24 -3.83 3.80
CA LEU A 87 21.00 -3.46 5.21
C LEU A 87 21.62 -4.43 6.21
N VAL A 88 21.66 -5.73 5.86
CA VAL A 88 22.32 -6.76 6.67
C VAL A 88 23.83 -6.60 6.61
N LYS A 89 24.39 -6.38 5.42
CA LYS A 89 25.83 -6.16 5.20
C LYS A 89 26.34 -4.91 5.92
N ASP A 90 25.56 -3.83 5.89
CA ASP A 90 25.86 -2.56 6.57
C ASP A 90 25.63 -2.62 8.09
N GLY A 91 25.09 -3.72 8.61
CA GLY A 91 24.78 -3.89 10.03
C GLY A 91 23.59 -3.07 10.54
N LYS A 92 22.82 -2.43 9.64
CA LYS A 92 21.62 -1.64 9.99
C LYS A 92 20.46 -2.53 10.44
N VAL A 93 20.36 -3.72 9.87
CA VAL A 93 19.36 -4.73 10.26
C VAL A 93 20.07 -6.02 10.64
N GLY A 94 19.92 -6.42 11.90
CA GLY A 94 20.44 -7.68 12.44
C GLY A 94 19.42 -8.82 12.38
N GLY A 95 19.86 -10.02 12.75
CA GLY A 95 18.97 -11.18 12.93
C GLY A 95 18.51 -11.89 11.65
N ILE A 96 18.98 -11.46 10.49
CA ILE A 96 18.75 -12.11 9.19
C ILE A 96 19.98 -12.96 8.84
N ALA A 97 19.74 -14.20 8.44
CA ALA A 97 20.76 -15.13 7.99
C ALA A 97 20.85 -15.22 6.47
N ASP A 98 19.71 -15.15 5.78
CA ASP A 98 19.61 -15.32 4.33
C ASP A 98 18.29 -14.71 3.80
N VAL A 99 18.24 -14.39 2.51
CA VAL A 99 17.04 -13.90 1.80
C VAL A 99 16.92 -14.65 0.49
N ARG A 100 15.77 -15.28 0.25
CA ARG A 100 15.52 -16.13 -0.91
C ARG A 100 14.24 -15.71 -1.58
N ASP A 101 14.31 -15.48 -2.89
CA ASP A 101 13.11 -15.35 -3.70
C ASP A 101 12.67 -16.75 -4.16
N GLU A 102 11.53 -17.21 -3.63
CA GLU A 102 10.87 -18.48 -3.98
C GLU A 102 9.61 -18.22 -4.83
N THR A 103 9.54 -17.06 -5.50
CA THR A 103 8.43 -16.69 -6.37
C THR A 103 8.33 -17.65 -7.56
N SER A 104 7.13 -18.16 -7.81
CA SER A 104 6.85 -19.04 -8.95
C SER A 104 5.42 -18.88 -9.44
N SER A 105 5.10 -19.42 -10.62
CA SER A 105 3.73 -19.45 -11.14
C SER A 105 2.75 -20.20 -10.23
N ARG A 106 3.24 -21.13 -9.40
CA ARG A 106 2.42 -21.94 -8.48
C ARG A 106 2.26 -21.29 -7.10
N THR A 107 3.31 -20.64 -6.60
CA THR A 107 3.33 -20.04 -5.25
C THR A 107 2.90 -18.58 -5.26
N GLY A 108 2.92 -17.91 -6.41
CA GLY A 108 2.82 -16.46 -6.49
C GLY A 108 4.05 -15.80 -5.87
N GLN A 109 3.88 -14.54 -5.43
CA GLN A 109 4.90 -13.81 -4.69
C GLN A 109 5.29 -14.56 -3.41
N ARG A 110 6.56 -14.92 -3.26
CA ARG A 110 7.07 -15.58 -2.05
C ARG A 110 8.53 -15.20 -1.78
N LEU A 111 8.73 -14.16 -0.99
CA LEU A 111 10.06 -13.77 -0.52
C LEU A 111 10.28 -14.33 0.89
N VAL A 112 11.29 -15.18 1.06
CA VAL A 112 11.61 -15.86 2.33
C VAL A 112 12.84 -15.24 2.94
N VAL A 113 12.69 -14.65 4.12
CA VAL A 113 13.79 -14.11 4.93
C VAL A 113 14.08 -15.07 6.06
N VAL A 114 15.21 -15.78 5.99
CA VAL A 114 15.63 -16.76 6.99
C VAL A 114 16.27 -16.02 8.15
N LEU A 115 15.81 -16.29 9.38
CA LEU A 115 16.33 -15.64 10.57
C LEU A 115 17.51 -16.39 11.19
N LYS A 116 18.34 -15.67 11.95
CA LYS A 116 19.33 -16.28 12.85
C LYS A 116 18.63 -16.96 14.03
N ARG A 117 19.28 -17.96 14.62
CA ARG A 117 18.69 -18.78 15.71
C ARG A 117 18.28 -17.99 16.94
N ASP A 118 18.97 -16.89 17.21
CA ASP A 118 18.79 -15.99 18.35
C ASP A 118 17.89 -14.78 18.02
N ALA A 119 17.42 -14.66 16.77
CA ALA A 119 16.65 -13.50 16.33
C ALA A 119 15.17 -13.62 16.71
N VAL A 120 14.60 -12.53 17.21
CA VAL A 120 13.16 -12.44 17.49
C VAL A 120 12.45 -11.94 16.23
N ALA A 121 11.62 -12.80 15.62
CA ALA A 121 10.94 -12.52 14.35
C ALA A 121 10.21 -11.16 14.31
N LYS A 122 9.47 -10.82 15.37
CA LYS A 122 8.75 -9.52 15.47
C LYS A 122 9.69 -8.31 15.45
N VAL A 123 10.87 -8.42 16.07
CA VAL A 123 11.85 -7.31 16.12
C VAL A 123 12.48 -7.12 14.74
N VAL A 124 12.86 -8.22 14.08
CA VAL A 124 13.40 -8.17 12.71
C VAL A 124 12.36 -7.60 11.75
N LEU A 125 11.11 -8.07 11.82
CA LEU A 125 10.02 -7.57 10.98
C LEU A 125 9.77 -6.06 11.16
N ASN A 126 9.76 -5.58 12.41
CA ASN A 126 9.61 -4.14 12.66
C ASN A 126 10.77 -3.30 12.10
N ASN A 127 12.00 -3.80 12.20
CA ASN A 127 13.16 -3.14 11.59
C ASN A 127 13.06 -3.14 10.06
N LEU A 128 12.60 -4.25 9.47
CA LEU A 128 12.35 -4.34 8.03
C LEU A 128 11.28 -3.33 7.58
N TYR A 129 10.16 -3.18 8.30
CA TYR A 129 9.18 -2.14 7.99
C TYR A 129 9.75 -0.72 8.07
N LYS A 130 10.72 -0.47 8.95
CA LYS A 130 11.33 0.86 9.10
C LYS A 130 12.34 1.18 7.99
N HIS A 131 13.00 0.16 7.44
CA HIS A 131 14.18 0.35 6.59
C HIS A 131 14.02 -0.14 5.16
N THR A 132 12.90 -0.79 4.83
CA THR A 132 12.64 -1.40 3.53
C THR A 132 11.25 -1.06 3.02
N ASP A 133 10.99 -1.40 1.76
CA ASP A 133 9.71 -1.14 1.10
C ASP A 133 8.65 -2.19 1.45
N LEU A 134 8.90 -3.03 2.48
CA LEU A 134 7.86 -3.83 3.14
C LEU A 134 6.82 -2.96 3.84
N GLN A 135 7.16 -1.72 4.19
CA GLN A 135 6.19 -0.69 4.51
C GLN A 135 6.61 0.60 3.81
N THR A 136 5.71 1.18 3.03
CA THR A 136 5.97 2.41 2.29
C THR A 136 4.72 3.25 2.22
N ASN A 137 4.86 4.53 1.89
CA ASN A 137 3.73 5.46 1.78
C ASN A 137 3.40 5.68 0.31
N PHE A 138 2.13 5.46 -0.04
CA PHE A 138 1.56 5.97 -1.28
C PHE A 138 1.16 7.43 -1.06
N GLY A 139 1.94 8.34 -1.65
CA GLY A 139 1.61 9.77 -1.67
C GLY A 139 0.51 10.07 -2.69
N ALA A 140 -0.74 10.02 -2.25
CA ALA A 140 -1.89 10.36 -3.08
C ALA A 140 -1.85 11.85 -3.45
N ASN A 141 -1.90 12.13 -4.76
CA ASN A 141 -2.03 13.46 -5.33
C ASN A 141 -3.04 13.40 -6.48
N MET A 142 -4.30 13.70 -6.16
CA MET A 142 -5.45 13.57 -7.02
C MET A 142 -5.55 14.80 -7.95
N LEU A 143 -4.66 14.84 -8.95
CA LEU A 143 -4.55 15.89 -9.96
C LEU A 143 -5.16 15.44 -11.29
N ALA A 144 -6.04 16.25 -11.87
CA ALA A 144 -6.64 16.00 -13.18
C ALA A 144 -6.84 17.29 -13.96
N LEU A 145 -7.10 17.19 -15.27
CA LEU A 145 -7.53 18.31 -16.10
C LEU A 145 -9.04 18.49 -15.97
N VAL A 146 -9.47 19.69 -15.63
CA VAL A 146 -10.88 20.13 -15.69
C VAL A 146 -10.93 21.29 -16.65
N ASP A 147 -11.62 21.13 -17.77
CA ASP A 147 -11.72 22.12 -18.85
C ASP A 147 -10.33 22.58 -19.36
N GLY A 148 -9.39 21.62 -19.48
CA GLY A 148 -8.01 21.88 -19.91
C GLY A 148 -7.11 22.50 -18.83
N VAL A 149 -7.60 22.77 -17.62
CA VAL A 149 -6.82 23.35 -16.52
C VAL A 149 -6.48 22.28 -15.48
N PRO A 150 -5.20 22.12 -15.09
CA PRO A 150 -4.82 21.22 -14.00
C PRO A 150 -5.42 21.66 -12.66
N ARG A 151 -6.17 20.78 -12.01
CA ARG A 151 -6.77 21.01 -10.69
C ARG A 151 -6.52 19.82 -9.77
N THR A 152 -6.23 20.12 -8.51
CA THR A 152 -6.30 19.12 -7.44
C THR A 152 -7.75 19.02 -7.00
N LEU A 153 -8.29 17.81 -6.96
CA LEU A 153 -9.71 17.57 -6.70
C LEU A 153 -9.88 16.63 -5.50
N SER A 154 -10.92 16.88 -4.72
CA SER A 154 -11.47 15.93 -3.76
C SER A 154 -12.17 14.78 -4.51
N ILE A 155 -12.45 13.69 -3.78
CA ILE A 155 -13.10 12.51 -4.38
C ILE A 155 -14.49 12.81 -4.93
N ASP A 156 -15.24 13.67 -4.28
CA ASP A 156 -16.59 14.03 -4.72
C ASP A 156 -16.54 14.84 -6.02
N ALA A 157 -15.57 15.74 -6.18
CA ALA A 157 -15.38 16.49 -7.41
C ALA A 157 -15.03 15.55 -8.58
N PHE A 158 -14.20 14.53 -8.34
CA PHE A 158 -13.95 13.46 -9.32
C PHE A 158 -15.23 12.75 -9.75
N ILE A 159 -16.05 12.33 -8.78
CA ILE A 159 -17.30 11.61 -9.06
C ILE A 159 -18.30 12.51 -9.79
N ARG A 160 -18.40 13.81 -9.43
CA ARG A 160 -19.27 14.76 -10.12
C ARG A 160 -18.87 14.92 -11.58
N HIS A 161 -17.60 15.22 -11.85
CA HIS A 161 -17.11 15.37 -13.22
C HIS A 161 -17.30 14.11 -14.05
N TRP A 162 -17.03 12.93 -13.46
CA TRP A 162 -17.28 11.67 -14.13
C TRP A 162 -18.77 11.47 -14.45
N VAL A 163 -19.68 11.69 -13.50
CA VAL A 163 -21.13 11.55 -13.74
C VAL A 163 -21.64 12.56 -14.77
N THR A 164 -21.22 13.82 -14.71
CA THR A 164 -21.59 14.83 -15.73
C THR A 164 -21.20 14.36 -17.11
N HIS A 165 -19.96 13.87 -17.28
CA HIS A 165 -19.50 13.32 -18.55
C HIS A 165 -20.35 12.12 -19.01
N GLN A 166 -20.71 11.20 -18.10
CA GLN A 166 -21.55 10.04 -18.45
C GLN A 166 -22.99 10.41 -18.85
N ILE A 167 -23.51 11.58 -18.46
CA ILE A 167 -24.83 12.06 -18.86
C ILE A 167 -24.80 12.73 -20.23
N GLU A 168 -23.70 13.39 -20.57
CA GLU A 168 -23.51 14.07 -21.86
C GLU A 168 -23.27 13.10 -23.03
N VAL A 169 -22.70 11.92 -22.75
CA VAL A 169 -22.43 10.85 -23.72
C VAL A 169 -23.65 9.98 -23.95
#